data_AF-A0A559M8E8-F1
#
_entry.id   AF-A0A559M8E8-F1
#
_cell.length_a   1.000
_cell.length_b   1.000
_cell.length_c   1.000
_cell.angle_alpha   90.00
_cell.angle_beta   90.00
_cell.angle_gamma   90.00
#
_symmetry.space_group_name_H-M   'P 1'
#
loop_
_entity.id
_entity.type
_entity.pdbx_description
1 polymer ?
#
loop_
_entity_poly.entity_id
_entity_poly.type
_entity_poly.pdbx_seq_one_letter_code
_entity_poly.pdbx_strand_id
1 'polypeptide(L)'
;MKRGDSSLSDLFTGIDYPFTYFFDLDHFTSSFRTACPQIHLYDHQQDLAHLPSTNEEHEVDPHELSLKHHPKATTMIDEPQYWRREFYKWLNDHAPPFSRSEPVLVTFPMQLLRWPFSYDKPDFVATYGRLLLIRDDLRRLAAVILYSMSKNYDLSLNLSGPIQQGKFYGAHMRTASDALAVGWPGYDEQSKNYLSAVAATNLSLVYLTTGNSGDAARFTATAAQQNITVVTKDTLLAGEEFAAERDEMAKLSWDHMGMIDYYVLLRSS
;
A
#
# COMPACT_ATOMS: atom_id res chain seq x y z
N MET A 1 11.01 5.41 -0.48
CA MET A 1 11.20 5.11 0.96
C MET A 1 11.11 3.62 1.19
N LYS A 2 12.16 3.02 1.78
CA LYS A 2 12.21 1.61 2.20
C LYS A 2 12.52 1.59 3.70
N ARG A 3 11.97 0.59 4.41
CA ARG A 3 12.37 0.33 5.79
C ARG A 3 13.83 -0.11 5.90
N GLY A 4 14.48 0.22 7.01
CA GLY A 4 15.83 -0.22 7.32
C GLY A 4 15.94 -1.74 7.38
N ASP A 5 16.98 -2.31 6.78
CA ASP A 5 17.20 -3.77 6.75
C ASP A 5 17.53 -4.36 8.13
N SER A 6 18.03 -3.54 9.05
CA SER A 6 18.43 -3.94 10.41
C SER A 6 17.34 -3.70 11.47
N SER A 7 16.37 -2.81 11.21
CA SER A 7 15.27 -2.53 12.13
C SER A 7 14.00 -2.16 11.39
N LEU A 8 12.93 -2.93 11.63
CA LEU A 8 11.60 -2.66 11.08
C LEU A 8 10.99 -1.33 11.58
N SER A 9 11.52 -0.77 12.66
CA SER A 9 11.12 0.54 13.19
C SER A 9 11.72 1.72 12.41
N ASP A 10 12.74 1.48 11.57
CA ASP A 10 13.38 2.52 10.79
C ASP A 10 12.61 2.75 9.49
N LEU A 11 11.58 3.60 9.57
CA LEU A 11 10.71 3.93 8.43
C LEU A 11 11.33 4.98 7.50
N PHE A 12 12.30 5.78 7.98
CA PHE A 12 12.83 6.95 7.28
C PHE A 12 14.34 6.84 7.10
N THR A 13 14.76 5.89 6.26
CA THR A 13 16.18 5.64 5.95
C THR A 13 16.86 6.76 5.16
N GLY A 14 16.09 7.76 4.69
CA GLY A 14 16.58 8.81 3.78
C GLY A 14 16.91 8.30 2.38
N ILE A 15 16.60 7.03 2.08
CA ILE A 15 16.86 6.41 0.78
C ILE A 15 15.56 6.45 -0.04
N ASP A 16 15.64 7.16 -1.16
CA ASP A 16 14.60 7.13 -2.18
C ASP A 16 14.78 5.93 -3.10
N TYR A 17 13.66 5.31 -3.39
CA TYR A 17 13.58 4.16 -4.29
C TYR A 17 12.72 4.58 -5.48
N PRO A 18 13.01 4.06 -6.68
CA PRO A 18 12.18 4.34 -7.84
C PRO A 18 10.75 3.86 -7.60
N PHE A 19 9.78 4.48 -8.27
CA PHE A 19 8.37 4.10 -8.22
C PHE A 19 8.15 2.59 -8.44
N THR A 20 8.97 2.02 -9.32
CA THR A 20 9.01 0.58 -9.67
C THR A 20 9.38 -0.35 -8.52
N TYR A 21 9.84 0.17 -7.38
CA TYR A 21 10.06 -0.62 -6.18
C TYR A 21 8.76 -1.26 -5.69
N PHE A 22 7.68 -0.49 -5.63
CA PHE A 22 6.36 -0.98 -5.20
C PHE A 22 5.40 -1.22 -6.36
N PHE A 23 5.42 -0.35 -7.36
CA PHE A 23 4.30 -0.18 -8.27
C PHE A 23 4.68 -0.37 -9.73
N ASP A 24 3.67 -0.73 -10.51
CA ASP A 24 3.71 -0.84 -11.96
C ASP A 24 3.67 0.57 -12.58
N LEU A 25 4.84 1.04 -13.02
CA LEU A 25 5.01 2.38 -13.59
C LEU A 25 4.23 2.54 -14.90
N ASP A 26 4.15 1.50 -15.73
CA ASP A 26 3.47 1.55 -17.02
C ASP A 26 1.95 1.65 -16.81
N HIS A 27 1.41 0.86 -15.89
CA HIS A 27 0.00 0.96 -15.50
C HIS A 27 -0.33 2.35 -14.93
N PHE A 28 0.52 2.86 -14.02
CA PHE A 28 0.31 4.19 -13.43
C PHE A 28 0.32 5.29 -14.49
N THR A 29 1.36 5.36 -15.32
CA THR A 29 1.53 6.42 -16.31
C THR A 29 0.46 6.37 -17.40
N SER A 30 0.11 5.18 -17.90
CA SER A 30 -0.94 5.01 -18.92
C SER A 30 -2.33 5.36 -18.37
N SER A 31 -2.67 4.89 -17.17
CA SER A 31 -3.94 5.20 -16.51
C SER A 31 -4.06 6.69 -16.22
N PHE A 32 -2.98 7.31 -15.72
CA PHE A 32 -2.97 8.74 -15.40
C PHE A 32 -3.07 9.61 -16.66
N ARG A 33 -2.29 9.34 -17.71
CA ARG A 33 -2.38 10.08 -18.99
C ARG A 33 -3.75 9.95 -19.63
N THR A 34 -4.41 8.81 -19.48
CA THR A 34 -5.77 8.59 -19.98
C THR A 34 -6.80 9.40 -19.19
N ALA A 35 -6.71 9.40 -17.85
CA ALA A 35 -7.66 10.12 -17.00
C ALA A 35 -7.44 11.65 -16.99
N CYS A 36 -6.19 12.09 -17.13
CA CYS A 36 -5.76 13.47 -17.00
C CYS A 36 -4.95 13.94 -18.22
N PRO A 37 -5.53 13.99 -19.43
CA PRO A 37 -4.79 14.25 -20.68
C PRO A 37 -4.18 15.66 -20.77
N GLN A 38 -4.59 16.58 -19.88
CA GLN A 38 -4.01 17.92 -19.80
C GLN A 38 -2.73 17.98 -18.95
N ILE A 39 -2.44 16.94 -18.17
CA ILE A 39 -1.25 16.85 -17.32
C ILE A 39 -0.18 16.04 -18.07
N HIS A 40 1.01 16.63 -18.19
CA HIS A 40 2.17 15.96 -18.77
C HIS A 40 3.00 15.37 -17.64
N LEU A 41 3.26 14.07 -17.72
CA LEU A 41 4.18 13.36 -16.82
C LEU A 41 5.57 13.38 -17.45
N TYR A 42 6.53 13.91 -16.69
CA TYR A 42 7.95 13.87 -16.99
C TYR A 42 8.60 12.81 -16.11
N ASP A 43 9.49 12.01 -16.68
CA ASP A 43 10.13 10.92 -15.95
C ASP A 43 11.26 11.46 -15.07
N HIS A 44 11.90 12.55 -15.51
CA HIS A 44 13.02 13.18 -14.84
C HIS A 44 12.89 14.71 -14.85
N GLN A 45 13.36 15.37 -13.79
CA GLN A 45 13.42 16.84 -13.74
C GLN A 45 14.31 17.41 -14.87
N GLN A 46 15.33 16.65 -15.29
CA GLN A 46 16.19 17.01 -16.42
C GLN A 46 15.45 17.12 -17.76
N ASP A 47 14.28 16.48 -17.89
CA ASP A 47 13.44 16.63 -19.09
C ASP A 47 12.93 18.06 -19.25
N LEU A 48 12.93 18.86 -18.17
CA LEU A 48 12.58 20.27 -18.14
C LEU A 48 13.77 21.20 -18.42
N ALA A 49 14.98 20.69 -18.69
CA ALA A 49 16.18 21.53 -18.88
C ALA A 49 16.07 22.55 -20.04
N HIS A 50 15.15 22.33 -20.97
CA HIS A 50 14.84 23.25 -22.06
C HIS A 50 13.95 24.44 -21.65
N LEU A 51 13.48 24.46 -20.39
CA LEU A 51 12.65 25.51 -19.78
C LEU A 51 13.40 26.11 -18.58
N PRO A 52 14.33 27.06 -18.79
CA PRO A 52 15.16 27.58 -17.70
C PRO A 52 14.39 28.20 -16.54
N SER A 53 13.14 28.63 -16.76
CA SER A 53 12.24 29.14 -15.73
C SER A 53 11.86 28.10 -14.67
N THR A 54 12.07 26.81 -14.92
CA THR A 54 11.85 25.74 -13.93
C THR A 54 13.09 25.41 -13.10
N ASN A 55 14.17 26.17 -13.22
CA ASN A 55 15.39 25.98 -12.41
C ASN A 55 15.22 26.47 -10.96
N GLU A 56 14.26 27.37 -10.73
CA GLU A 56 13.89 27.84 -9.40
C GLU A 56 12.63 27.10 -8.94
N GLU A 57 12.72 26.49 -7.75
CA GLU A 57 11.60 25.79 -7.12
C GLU A 57 10.90 26.71 -6.13
N HIS A 58 9.57 26.80 -6.24
CA HIS A 58 8.74 27.53 -5.30
C HIS A 58 7.92 26.53 -4.48
N GLU A 59 8.36 26.28 -3.25
CA GLU A 59 7.68 25.36 -2.34
C GLU A 59 6.45 26.01 -1.71
N VAL A 60 5.33 25.28 -1.66
CA VAL A 60 4.14 25.67 -0.90
C VAL A 60 3.63 24.50 -0.06
N ASP A 61 3.32 24.75 1.21
CA ASP A 61 2.56 23.80 2.01
C ASP A 61 1.04 24.07 1.82
N PRO A 62 0.29 23.16 1.19
CA PRO A 62 -1.16 23.33 1.03
C PRO A 62 -1.89 23.43 2.38
N HIS A 63 -1.34 22.85 3.44
CA HIS A 63 -1.93 22.93 4.76
C HIS A 63 -1.92 24.36 5.32
N GLU A 64 -0.83 25.10 5.12
CA GLU A 64 -0.75 26.51 5.54
C GLU A 64 -1.79 27.37 4.83
N LEU A 65 -2.05 27.09 3.55
CA LEU A 65 -3.13 27.75 2.80
C LEU A 65 -4.51 27.43 3.38
N SER A 66 -4.72 26.19 3.81
CA SER A 66 -5.97 25.73 4.42
C SER A 66 -6.25 26.39 5.78
N LEU A 67 -5.22 26.63 6.60
CA LEU A 67 -5.35 27.27 7.92
C LEU A 67 -5.96 28.68 7.87
N LYS A 68 -5.89 29.36 6.71
CA LYS A 68 -6.48 30.70 6.51
C LYS A 68 -8.01 30.71 6.57
N HIS A 69 -8.65 29.61 6.19
CA HIS A 69 -10.12 29.48 6.16
C HIS A 69 -10.62 28.53 7.24
N HIS A 70 -9.80 27.56 7.63
CA HIS A 70 -10.10 26.63 8.70
C HIS A 70 -8.93 26.56 9.70
N PRO A 71 -8.89 27.41 10.74
CA PRO A 71 -7.77 27.49 11.70
C PRO A 71 -7.51 26.21 12.51
N LYS A 72 -8.42 25.23 12.45
CA LYS A 72 -8.30 23.91 13.09
C LYS A 72 -8.16 22.78 12.07
N ALA A 73 -7.74 23.12 10.85
CA ALA A 73 -7.51 22.14 9.82
C ALA A 73 -6.54 21.06 10.32
N THR A 74 -6.83 19.80 10.01
CA THR A 74 -5.97 18.66 10.31
C THR A 74 -5.49 17.95 9.05
N THR A 75 -6.17 18.18 7.92
CA THR A 75 -5.78 17.66 6.61
C THR A 75 -5.07 18.72 5.78
N MET A 76 -4.59 18.31 4.61
CA MET A 76 -3.90 19.14 3.64
C MET A 76 -4.83 20.19 3.01
N ILE A 77 -6.11 19.83 2.77
CA ILE A 77 -7.09 20.69 2.07
C ILE A 77 -8.50 20.55 2.68
N ASP A 78 -8.69 21.00 3.91
CA ASP A 78 -9.97 20.82 4.62
C ASP A 78 -11.15 21.58 4.04
N GLU A 79 -10.93 22.57 3.17
CA GLU A 79 -11.97 23.32 2.47
C GLU A 79 -11.58 23.53 1.00
N PRO A 80 -11.69 22.48 0.15
CA PRO A 80 -11.13 22.48 -1.20
C PRO A 80 -11.72 23.57 -2.11
N GLN A 81 -12.91 24.08 -1.79
CA GLN A 81 -13.51 25.23 -2.48
C GLN A 81 -12.66 26.51 -2.42
N TYR A 82 -11.84 26.67 -1.37
CA TYR A 82 -10.97 27.84 -1.20
C TYR A 82 -9.56 27.61 -1.72
N TRP A 83 -9.13 26.36 -1.86
CA TRP A 83 -7.76 26.00 -2.23
C TRP A 83 -7.29 26.71 -3.50
N ARG A 84 -8.09 26.66 -4.58
CA ARG A 84 -7.70 27.29 -5.85
C ARG A 84 -7.45 28.80 -5.70
N ARG A 85 -8.29 29.51 -4.95
CA ARG A 85 -8.14 30.95 -4.71
C ARG A 85 -6.87 31.23 -3.94
N GLU A 86 -6.64 30.50 -2.84
CA GLU A 86 -5.46 30.72 -2.00
C GLU A 86 -4.16 30.33 -2.70
N PHE A 87 -4.18 29.25 -3.48
CA PHE A 87 -3.04 28.82 -4.27
C PHE A 87 -2.70 29.85 -5.36
N TYR A 88 -3.68 30.39 -6.07
CA TYR A 88 -3.43 31.44 -7.07
C TYR A 88 -2.95 32.75 -6.46
N LYS A 89 -3.47 33.13 -5.29
CA LYS A 89 -2.96 34.27 -4.55
C LYS A 89 -1.50 34.04 -4.17
N TRP A 90 -1.20 32.88 -3.56
CA TRP A 90 0.17 32.52 -3.21
C TRP A 90 1.09 32.54 -4.45
N LEU A 91 0.66 31.96 -5.57
CA LEU A 91 1.43 31.90 -6.81
C LEU A 91 1.76 33.31 -7.34
N ASN A 92 0.80 34.23 -7.35
CA ASN A 92 1.04 35.62 -7.77
C ASN A 92 1.93 36.41 -6.81
N ASP A 93 1.92 36.07 -5.52
CA ASP A 93 2.69 36.75 -4.49
C ASP A 93 4.14 36.24 -4.40
N HIS A 94 4.41 34.98 -4.81
CA HIS A 94 5.68 34.28 -4.56
C HIS A 94 6.41 33.74 -5.80
N ALA A 95 5.74 33.63 -6.95
CA ALA A 95 6.36 33.17 -8.19
C ALA A 95 6.49 34.32 -9.21
N PRO A 96 7.49 34.26 -10.11
CA PRO A 96 7.57 35.20 -11.22
C PRO A 96 6.36 35.07 -12.16
N PRO A 97 6.09 36.09 -13.00
CA PRO A 97 5.10 35.98 -14.06
C PRO A 97 5.34 34.74 -14.91
N PHE A 98 4.31 33.92 -15.10
CA PHE A 98 4.41 32.63 -15.78
C PHE A 98 3.58 32.59 -17.05
N SER A 99 4.03 31.79 -18.02
CA SER A 99 3.35 31.60 -19.30
C SER A 99 3.58 30.18 -19.82
N ARG A 100 3.05 29.85 -21.01
CA ARG A 100 3.33 28.55 -21.64
C ARG A 100 4.81 28.39 -22.01
N SER A 101 5.49 29.47 -22.41
CA SER A 101 6.92 29.45 -22.75
C SER A 101 7.83 29.58 -21.54
N GLU A 102 7.30 30.09 -20.42
CA GLU A 102 8.03 30.30 -19.17
C GLU A 102 7.20 29.76 -18.00
N PRO A 103 7.11 28.43 -17.83
CA PRO A 103 6.40 27.83 -16.72
C PRO A 103 7.17 27.99 -15.41
N VAL A 104 6.45 27.90 -14.29
CA VAL A 104 7.02 27.92 -12.93
C VAL A 104 6.99 26.51 -12.36
N LEU A 105 8.06 26.12 -11.67
CA LEU A 105 8.12 24.87 -10.92
C LEU A 105 7.64 25.10 -9.48
N VAL A 106 6.52 24.47 -9.13
CA VAL A 106 5.97 24.50 -7.77
C VAL A 106 6.14 23.13 -7.15
N THR A 107 6.69 23.08 -5.93
CA THR A 107 6.89 21.85 -5.17
C THR A 107 5.99 21.85 -3.93
N PHE A 108 5.64 20.65 -3.48
CA PHE A 108 4.87 20.43 -2.26
C PHE A 108 5.66 19.51 -1.34
N PRO A 109 5.75 19.79 -0.03
CA PRO A 109 6.36 18.87 0.91
C PRO A 109 5.53 17.58 0.99
N MET A 110 6.13 16.48 1.45
CA MET A 110 5.44 15.20 1.59
C MET A 110 4.26 15.32 2.58
N GLN A 111 3.04 14.98 2.13
CA GLN A 111 1.82 15.08 2.93
C GLN A 111 1.25 13.70 3.29
N LEU A 112 2.00 12.93 4.08
CA LEU A 112 1.63 11.56 4.43
C LEU A 112 0.33 11.52 5.26
N LEU A 113 -0.69 10.78 4.79
CA LEU A 113 -1.99 10.59 5.46
C LEU A 113 -2.80 11.88 5.72
N ARG A 114 -2.53 12.94 4.95
CA ARG A 114 -3.23 14.24 5.10
C ARG A 114 -4.22 14.53 3.98
N TRP A 115 -4.51 13.61 3.06
CA TRP A 115 -5.52 13.86 2.03
C TRP A 115 -6.95 13.82 2.62
N PRO A 116 -7.80 14.83 2.35
CA PRO A 116 -9.17 14.89 2.85
C PRO A 116 -10.12 14.05 1.98
N PHE A 117 -10.38 12.81 2.37
CA PHE A 117 -11.29 11.92 1.63
C PHE A 117 -12.77 12.31 1.72
N SER A 118 -13.17 13.19 2.65
CA SER A 118 -14.57 13.54 2.91
C SER A 118 -15.24 14.32 1.78
N TYR A 119 -14.46 14.96 0.90
CA TYR A 119 -14.98 15.76 -0.22
C TYR A 119 -15.07 14.98 -1.53
N ASP A 120 -14.42 13.82 -1.60
CA ASP A 120 -14.43 12.97 -2.77
C ASP A 120 -15.67 12.07 -2.78
N LYS A 121 -16.18 11.75 -3.98
CA LYS A 121 -17.29 10.81 -4.11
C LYS A 121 -16.86 9.42 -3.60
N PRO A 122 -17.75 8.65 -2.94
CA PRO A 122 -17.42 7.32 -2.44
C PRO A 122 -16.78 6.40 -3.49
N ASP A 123 -17.30 6.41 -4.72
CA ASP A 123 -16.76 5.60 -5.83
C ASP A 123 -15.32 5.99 -6.19
N PHE A 124 -14.99 7.28 -6.13
CA PHE A 124 -13.63 7.75 -6.37
C PHE A 124 -12.70 7.27 -5.24
N VAL A 125 -13.09 7.48 -3.98
CA VAL A 125 -12.30 7.01 -2.81
C VAL A 125 -12.05 5.49 -2.88
N ALA A 126 -13.06 4.72 -3.29
CA ALA A 126 -12.97 3.27 -3.41
C ALA A 126 -12.10 2.78 -4.59
N THR A 127 -11.83 3.63 -5.58
CA THR A 127 -11.14 3.22 -6.82
C THR A 127 -9.81 3.93 -7.06
N TYR A 128 -9.57 5.09 -6.44
CA TYR A 128 -8.37 5.90 -6.68
C TYR A 128 -7.07 5.13 -6.43
N GLY A 129 -7.03 4.33 -5.36
CA GLY A 129 -5.88 3.49 -5.03
C GLY A 129 -5.53 2.44 -6.10
N ARG A 130 -6.45 2.13 -7.03
CA ARG A 130 -6.19 1.18 -8.14
C ARG A 130 -5.26 1.75 -9.21
N LEU A 131 -4.97 3.05 -9.19
CA LEU A 131 -3.91 3.65 -9.99
C LEU A 131 -2.53 3.14 -9.55
N LEU A 132 -2.36 2.86 -8.25
CA LEU A 132 -1.13 2.33 -7.66
C LEU A 132 -1.17 0.80 -7.68
N LEU A 133 -1.17 0.25 -8.89
CA LEU A 133 -1.08 -1.20 -9.07
C LEU A 133 0.32 -1.66 -8.65
N ILE A 134 0.39 -2.61 -7.73
CA ILE A 134 1.67 -3.21 -7.31
C ILE A 134 2.33 -3.93 -8.50
N ARG A 135 3.66 -3.94 -8.52
CA ARG A 135 4.47 -4.59 -9.57
C ARG A 135 4.05 -6.05 -9.85
N ASP A 136 4.14 -6.43 -11.13
CA ASP A 136 3.52 -7.65 -11.67
C ASP A 136 4.05 -8.96 -11.09
N ASP A 137 5.36 -9.07 -10.88
CA ASP A 137 6.00 -10.24 -10.25
C ASP A 137 5.43 -10.56 -8.86
N LEU A 138 5.18 -9.53 -8.03
CA LEU A 138 4.57 -9.74 -6.71
C LEU A 138 3.10 -10.18 -6.82
N ARG A 139 2.36 -9.64 -7.79
CA ARG A 139 0.98 -10.07 -8.07
C ARG A 139 0.94 -11.51 -8.56
N ARG A 140 1.88 -11.91 -9.42
CA ARG A 140 2.06 -13.27 -9.90
C ARG A 140 2.35 -14.23 -8.75
N LEU A 141 3.28 -13.90 -7.85
CA LEU A 141 3.57 -14.73 -6.67
C LEU A 141 2.35 -14.91 -5.76
N ALA A 142 1.57 -13.85 -5.53
CA ALA A 142 0.31 -13.96 -4.79
C ALA A 142 -0.70 -14.90 -5.48
N ALA A 143 -0.79 -14.84 -6.82
CA ALA A 143 -1.62 -15.76 -7.59
C ALA A 143 -1.14 -17.22 -7.47
N VAL A 144 0.18 -17.46 -7.45
CA VAL A 144 0.75 -18.81 -7.23
C VAL A 144 0.42 -19.34 -5.83
N ILE A 145 0.48 -18.48 -4.79
CA ILE A 145 0.09 -18.87 -3.42
C ILE A 145 -1.39 -19.26 -3.37
N LEU A 146 -2.27 -18.49 -3.98
CA LEU A 146 -3.70 -18.80 -4.06
C LEU A 146 -3.94 -20.09 -4.87
N TYR A 147 -3.21 -20.30 -5.96
CA TYR A 147 -3.27 -21.53 -6.74
C TYR A 147 -2.87 -22.75 -5.89
N SER A 148 -1.74 -22.67 -5.17
CA SER A 148 -1.29 -23.74 -4.28
C SER A 148 -2.31 -24.01 -3.18
N MET A 149 -2.87 -22.97 -2.55
CA MET A 149 -3.92 -23.11 -1.55
C MET A 149 -5.17 -23.79 -2.12
N SER A 150 -5.61 -23.37 -3.32
CA SER A 150 -6.76 -23.99 -3.98
C SER A 150 -6.53 -25.47 -4.27
N LYS A 151 -5.33 -25.85 -4.68
CA LYS A 151 -4.94 -27.22 -5.01
C LYS A 151 -4.85 -28.09 -3.75
N ASN A 152 -4.19 -27.60 -2.71
CA ASN A 152 -3.92 -28.38 -1.50
C ASN A 152 -5.15 -28.62 -0.62
N TYR A 153 -6.16 -27.74 -0.74
CA TYR A 153 -7.38 -27.77 0.09
C TYR A 153 -8.67 -27.91 -0.71
N ASP A 154 -8.58 -28.21 -2.01
CA ASP A 154 -9.73 -28.43 -2.91
C ASP A 154 -10.78 -27.29 -2.87
N LEU A 155 -10.31 -26.04 -2.84
CA LEU A 155 -11.18 -24.87 -2.62
C LEU A 155 -11.91 -24.40 -3.88
N SER A 156 -11.47 -24.85 -5.07
CA SER A 156 -11.98 -24.36 -6.37
C SER A 156 -12.02 -22.82 -6.43
N LEU A 157 -10.90 -22.16 -6.15
CA LEU A 157 -10.82 -20.69 -6.12
C LEU A 157 -10.98 -20.11 -7.54
N ASN A 158 -11.75 -19.02 -7.65
CA ASN A 158 -11.76 -18.20 -8.85
C ASN A 158 -10.59 -17.20 -8.80
N LEU A 159 -9.44 -17.60 -9.32
CA LEU A 159 -8.20 -16.80 -9.25
C LEU A 159 -8.28 -15.45 -9.99
N SER A 160 -9.24 -15.28 -10.91
CA SER A 160 -9.52 -14.01 -11.62
C SER A 160 -10.63 -13.20 -10.96
N GLY A 161 -11.29 -13.76 -9.95
CA GLY A 161 -12.45 -13.17 -9.27
C GLY A 161 -12.08 -12.29 -8.07
N PRO A 162 -13.11 -11.71 -7.43
CA PRO A 162 -12.94 -10.89 -6.23
C PRO A 162 -12.70 -11.78 -4.99
N ILE A 163 -13.29 -11.41 -3.86
CA ILE A 163 -13.33 -12.17 -2.62
C ILE A 163 -13.80 -13.61 -2.86
N GLN A 164 -13.07 -14.58 -2.29
CA GLN A 164 -13.38 -16.01 -2.34
C GLN A 164 -14.28 -16.37 -1.16
N GLN A 165 -15.57 -16.06 -1.27
CA GLN A 165 -16.53 -16.29 -0.18
C GLN A 165 -16.62 -17.75 0.25
N GLY A 166 -16.56 -17.98 1.56
CA GLY A 166 -16.69 -19.31 2.17
C GLY A 166 -15.49 -20.24 1.92
N LYS A 167 -14.33 -19.72 1.50
CA LYS A 167 -13.17 -20.54 1.12
C LYS A 167 -12.07 -20.56 2.17
N PHE A 168 -11.67 -19.39 2.69
CA PHE A 168 -10.64 -19.29 3.71
C PHE A 168 -10.73 -17.94 4.43
N TYR A 169 -10.28 -17.92 5.67
CA TYR A 169 -10.19 -16.70 6.48
C TYR A 169 -8.78 -16.09 6.37
N GLY A 170 -8.70 -14.77 6.17
CA GLY A 170 -7.43 -14.04 6.14
C GLY A 170 -7.11 -13.42 7.50
N ALA A 171 -5.94 -13.69 8.06
CA ALA A 171 -5.47 -13.11 9.32
C ALA A 171 -4.12 -12.42 9.15
N HIS A 172 -4.06 -11.10 9.39
CA HIS A 172 -2.79 -10.34 9.42
C HIS A 172 -2.42 -9.98 10.85
N MET A 173 -1.61 -10.82 11.49
CA MET A 173 -1.18 -10.62 12.85
C MET A 173 0.02 -9.68 12.92
N ARG A 174 -0.20 -8.50 13.50
CA ARG A 174 0.78 -7.41 13.58
C ARG A 174 1.49 -7.42 14.94
N THR A 175 2.38 -8.38 15.16
CA THR A 175 3.06 -8.59 16.45
C THR A 175 4.59 -8.49 16.39
N ALA A 176 5.13 -7.93 15.31
CA ALA A 176 6.56 -7.64 15.25
C ALA A 176 6.94 -6.53 16.24
N SER A 177 8.21 -6.49 16.63
CA SER A 177 8.73 -5.63 17.71
C SER A 177 8.41 -4.15 17.54
N ASP A 178 8.43 -3.66 16.30
CA ASP A 178 8.13 -2.27 15.97
C ASP A 178 6.65 -1.90 16.22
N ALA A 179 5.72 -2.82 15.99
CA ALA A 179 4.31 -2.62 16.32
C ALA A 179 4.10 -2.54 17.84
N LEU A 180 4.71 -3.45 18.58
CA LEU A 180 4.61 -3.48 20.04
C LEU A 180 5.21 -2.22 20.67
N ALA A 181 6.31 -1.70 20.11
CA ALA A 181 6.97 -0.49 20.59
C ALA A 181 6.08 0.76 20.55
N VAL A 182 5.10 0.80 19.62
CA VAL A 182 4.14 1.91 19.50
C VAL A 182 2.75 1.57 20.08
N GLY A 183 2.67 0.51 20.90
CA GLY A 183 1.46 0.17 21.65
C GLY A 183 0.38 -0.56 20.86
N TRP A 184 0.72 -1.23 19.75
CA TRP A 184 -0.25 -2.13 19.10
C TRP A 184 -0.63 -3.31 20.00
N PRO A 185 -1.86 -3.85 19.87
CA PRO A 185 -2.28 -5.06 20.58
C PRO A 185 -1.27 -6.21 20.44
N GLY A 186 -0.99 -6.91 21.53
CA GLY A 186 -0.08 -8.04 21.54
C GLY A 186 -0.68 -9.33 20.96
N TYR A 187 0.14 -10.39 20.96
CA TYR A 187 -0.28 -11.72 20.49
C TYR A 187 -1.57 -12.21 21.16
N ASP A 188 -1.67 -12.13 22.49
CA ASP A 188 -2.80 -12.72 23.22
C ASP A 188 -4.14 -12.11 22.82
N GLU A 189 -4.17 -10.81 22.54
CA GLU A 189 -5.37 -10.10 22.09
C GLU A 189 -5.68 -10.42 20.61
N GLN A 190 -4.69 -10.28 19.73
CA GLN A 190 -4.89 -10.53 18.29
C GLN A 190 -5.27 -11.99 18.01
N SER A 191 -4.58 -12.95 18.63
CA SER A 191 -4.86 -14.39 18.45
C SER A 191 -6.28 -14.76 18.90
N LYS A 192 -6.70 -14.28 20.08
CA LYS A 192 -8.06 -14.47 20.58
C LYS A 192 -9.10 -13.89 19.62
N ASN A 193 -8.86 -12.68 19.12
CA ASN A 193 -9.79 -12.01 18.19
C ASN A 193 -9.92 -12.77 16.87
N TYR A 194 -8.80 -13.20 16.27
CA TYR A 194 -8.82 -13.97 15.03
C TYR A 194 -9.50 -15.34 15.20
N LEU A 195 -9.17 -16.09 16.25
CA LEU A 195 -9.80 -17.40 16.49
C LEU A 195 -11.29 -17.27 16.78
N SER A 196 -11.70 -16.24 17.54
CA SER A 196 -13.11 -15.97 17.79
C SER A 196 -13.86 -15.59 16.52
N ALA A 197 -13.23 -14.79 15.64
CA ALA A 197 -13.80 -14.42 14.35
C ALA A 197 -13.94 -15.64 13.43
N VAL A 198 -12.95 -16.51 13.36
CA VAL A 198 -13.02 -17.77 12.58
C VAL A 198 -14.11 -18.69 13.11
N ALA A 199 -14.19 -18.86 14.44
CA ALA A 199 -15.20 -19.70 15.09
C ALA A 199 -16.65 -19.20 14.89
N ALA A 200 -16.83 -17.90 14.62
CA ALA A 200 -18.12 -17.32 14.26
C ALA A 200 -18.50 -17.56 12.79
N THR A 201 -17.65 -18.24 12.02
CA THR A 201 -17.89 -18.62 10.62
C THR A 201 -17.90 -20.15 10.48
N ASN A 202 -18.21 -20.64 9.27
CA ASN A 202 -18.06 -22.06 8.92
C ASN A 202 -16.69 -22.37 8.30
N LEU A 203 -15.69 -21.49 8.47
CA LEU A 203 -14.35 -21.65 7.90
C LEU A 203 -13.46 -22.44 8.85
N SER A 204 -12.70 -23.38 8.29
CA SER A 204 -11.68 -24.17 9.01
C SER A 204 -10.27 -23.97 8.47
N LEU A 205 -10.09 -23.08 7.48
CA LEU A 205 -8.80 -22.77 6.88
C LEU A 205 -8.49 -21.28 7.06
N VAL A 206 -7.31 -20.98 7.61
CA VAL A 206 -6.81 -19.63 7.84
C VAL A 206 -5.50 -19.43 7.06
N TYR A 207 -5.46 -18.38 6.23
CA TYR A 207 -4.20 -17.83 5.72
C TYR A 207 -3.65 -16.81 6.71
N LEU A 208 -2.56 -17.16 7.38
CA LEU A 208 -1.92 -16.31 8.38
C LEU A 208 -0.72 -15.57 7.78
N THR A 209 -0.67 -14.26 8.04
CA THR A 209 0.48 -13.41 7.75
C THR A 209 0.93 -12.74 9.04
N THR A 210 2.24 -12.76 9.30
CA THR A 210 2.85 -12.12 10.47
C THR A 210 4.33 -11.88 10.23
N GLY A 211 4.87 -10.84 10.87
CA GLY A 211 6.31 -10.60 10.94
C GLY A 211 7.01 -11.37 12.06
N ASN A 212 6.30 -12.20 12.83
CA ASN A 212 6.84 -12.95 13.96
C ASN A 212 6.57 -14.45 13.81
N SER A 213 7.61 -15.23 13.51
CA SER A 213 7.53 -16.67 13.29
C SER A 213 7.18 -17.47 14.55
N GLY A 214 7.61 -17.00 15.73
CA GLY A 214 7.25 -17.62 17.00
C GLY A 214 5.76 -17.52 17.28
N ASP A 215 5.19 -16.34 17.04
CA ASP A 215 3.75 -16.10 17.14
C ASP A 215 2.97 -16.88 16.09
N ALA A 216 3.50 -17.02 14.86
CA ALA A 216 2.91 -17.88 13.84
C ALA A 216 2.77 -19.33 14.34
N ALA A 217 3.86 -19.90 14.88
CA ALA A 217 3.86 -21.26 15.41
C ALA A 217 2.88 -21.42 16.59
N ARG A 218 2.86 -20.44 17.51
CA ARG A 218 1.94 -20.44 18.66
C ARG A 218 0.47 -20.37 18.20
N PHE A 219 0.17 -19.52 17.21
CA PHE A 219 -1.18 -19.41 16.64
C PHE A 219 -1.62 -20.70 15.97
N THR A 220 -0.77 -21.30 15.12
CA THR A 220 -1.04 -22.58 14.46
C THR A 220 -1.33 -23.69 15.46
N ALA A 221 -0.53 -23.80 16.53
CA ALA A 221 -0.76 -24.81 17.58
C ALA A 221 -2.10 -24.60 18.32
N THR A 222 -2.47 -23.35 18.58
CA THR A 222 -3.73 -23.01 19.26
C THR A 222 -4.95 -23.24 18.35
N ALA A 223 -4.85 -22.87 17.08
CA ALA A 223 -5.87 -23.08 16.06
C ALA A 223 -6.17 -24.58 15.84
N ALA A 224 -5.12 -25.41 15.84
CA ALA A 224 -5.25 -26.86 15.68
C ALA A 224 -6.12 -27.51 16.78
N GLN A 225 -6.08 -26.98 18.01
CA GLN A 225 -6.95 -27.46 19.11
C GLN A 225 -8.44 -27.20 18.87
N GLN A 226 -8.76 -26.33 17.91
CA GLN A 226 -10.11 -25.95 17.50
C GLN A 226 -10.47 -26.51 16.11
N ASN A 227 -9.70 -27.48 15.60
CA ASN A 227 -9.84 -28.04 14.23
C ASN A 227 -9.71 -26.98 13.12
N ILE A 228 -8.97 -25.91 13.38
CA ILE A 228 -8.65 -24.88 12.38
C ILE A 228 -7.25 -25.17 11.82
N THR A 229 -7.17 -25.30 10.49
CA THR A 229 -5.92 -25.42 9.75
C THR A 229 -5.37 -24.03 9.45
N VAL A 230 -4.11 -23.80 9.77
CA VAL A 230 -3.41 -22.53 9.49
C VAL A 230 -2.35 -22.79 8.44
N VAL A 231 -2.34 -21.95 7.42
CA VAL A 231 -1.34 -21.95 6.35
C VAL A 231 -0.69 -20.57 6.23
N THR A 232 0.57 -20.58 5.83
CA THR A 232 1.32 -19.39 5.40
C THR A 232 1.79 -19.58 3.97
N LYS A 233 2.23 -18.49 3.33
CA LYS A 233 2.93 -18.54 2.04
C LYS A 233 4.05 -19.59 2.00
N ASP A 234 4.84 -19.68 3.07
CA ASP A 234 5.96 -20.62 3.15
C ASP A 234 5.48 -22.08 3.16
N THR A 235 4.42 -22.39 3.92
CA THR A 235 3.83 -23.74 3.93
C THR A 235 3.16 -24.10 2.62
N LEU A 236 2.53 -23.14 1.94
CA LEU A 236 1.83 -23.36 0.68
C LEU A 236 2.82 -23.59 -0.47
N LEU A 237 3.99 -22.95 -0.42
CA LEU A 237 5.00 -23.08 -1.46
C LEU A 237 6.09 -24.08 -1.10
N ALA A 238 5.91 -24.94 -0.09
CA ALA A 238 6.95 -25.87 0.37
C ALA A 238 7.27 -27.01 -0.63
N GLY A 239 6.35 -27.36 -1.53
CA GLY A 239 6.52 -28.46 -2.50
C GLY A 239 7.55 -28.16 -3.60
N GLU A 240 8.24 -29.19 -4.11
CA GLU A 240 9.27 -29.04 -5.14
C GLU A 240 8.77 -28.36 -6.42
N GLU A 241 7.47 -28.46 -6.74
CA GLU A 241 6.88 -27.76 -7.88
C GLU A 241 6.95 -26.22 -7.80
N PHE A 242 7.18 -25.66 -6.60
CA PHE A 242 7.26 -24.21 -6.35
C PHE A 242 8.68 -23.75 -6.00
N ALA A 243 9.71 -24.57 -6.30
CA ALA A 243 11.10 -24.24 -5.97
C ALA A 243 11.54 -22.90 -6.58
N ALA A 244 11.15 -22.63 -7.83
CA ALA A 244 11.49 -21.39 -8.51
C ALA A 244 10.86 -20.15 -7.83
N GLU A 245 9.60 -20.22 -7.43
CA GLU A 245 8.91 -19.14 -6.70
C GLU A 245 9.51 -18.91 -5.32
N ARG A 246 9.92 -19.97 -4.61
CA ARG A 246 10.63 -19.83 -3.34
C ARG A 246 11.97 -19.11 -3.52
N ASP A 247 12.74 -19.48 -4.54
CA ASP A 247 14.02 -18.85 -4.85
C ASP A 247 13.86 -17.38 -5.27
N GLU A 248 12.75 -17.04 -5.93
CA GLU A 248 12.38 -15.66 -6.23
C GLU A 248 12.02 -14.89 -4.95
N MET A 249 11.15 -15.46 -4.10
CA MET A 249 10.75 -14.86 -2.83
C MET A 249 11.92 -14.63 -1.88
N ALA A 250 12.92 -15.51 -1.86
CA ALA A 250 14.12 -15.36 -1.06
C ALA A 250 14.96 -14.11 -1.41
N LYS A 251 14.77 -13.54 -2.61
CA LYS A 251 15.46 -12.31 -3.07
C LYS A 251 14.67 -11.04 -2.78
N LEU A 252 13.42 -11.16 -2.31
CA LEU A 252 12.54 -10.03 -2.06
C LEU A 252 12.80 -9.42 -0.68
N SER A 253 12.52 -8.11 -0.56
CA SER A 253 12.56 -7.43 0.73
C SER A 253 11.35 -7.80 1.57
N TRP A 254 11.42 -7.52 2.87
CA TRP A 254 10.28 -7.64 3.77
C TRP A 254 9.06 -6.86 3.29
N ASP A 255 9.27 -5.64 2.75
CA ASP A 255 8.20 -4.80 2.22
C ASP A 255 7.49 -5.48 1.02
N HIS A 256 8.25 -6.11 0.11
CA HIS A 256 7.68 -6.87 -1.01
C HIS A 256 6.90 -8.10 -0.55
N MET A 257 7.39 -8.81 0.48
CA MET A 257 6.69 -9.95 1.05
C MET A 257 5.34 -9.54 1.65
N GLY A 258 5.28 -8.37 2.29
CA GLY A 258 4.02 -7.79 2.77
C GLY A 258 3.03 -7.46 1.64
N MET A 259 3.52 -7.04 0.47
CA MET A 259 2.68 -6.79 -0.71
C MET A 259 2.09 -8.07 -1.30
N ILE A 260 2.86 -9.17 -1.31
CA ILE A 260 2.35 -10.49 -1.71
C ILE A 260 1.22 -10.92 -0.77
N ASP A 261 1.47 -10.85 0.54
CA ASP A 261 0.48 -11.18 1.57
C ASP A 261 -0.80 -10.34 1.43
N TYR A 262 -0.65 -9.04 1.19
CA TYR A 262 -1.78 -8.14 0.95
C TYR A 262 -2.69 -8.63 -0.17
N TYR A 263 -2.16 -9.06 -1.32
CA TYR A 263 -2.99 -9.59 -2.40
C TYR A 263 -3.70 -10.89 -2.07
N VAL A 264 -3.05 -11.78 -1.32
CA VAL A 264 -3.69 -13.02 -0.87
C VAL A 264 -4.84 -12.69 0.09
N LEU A 265 -4.62 -11.76 1.03
CA LEU A 265 -5.64 -11.32 1.98
C LEU A 265 -6.82 -10.59 1.31
N LEU A 266 -6.59 -9.84 0.22
CA LEU A 266 -7.68 -9.25 -0.58
C LEU A 266 -8.61 -10.28 -1.23
N ARG A 267 -8.29 -11.58 -1.15
CA ARG A 267 -9.09 -12.68 -1.66
C ARG A 267 -9.77 -13.49 -0.56
N SER A 268 -9.51 -13.22 0.72
CA SER A 268 -10.15 -13.94 1.83
C SER A 268 -11.65 -13.66 1.91
N SER A 269 -12.40 -14.61 2.49
CA SER A 269 -13.85 -14.53 2.71
C SER A 269 -14.29 -13.34 3.56
#